data_AF-A0A3D5AAS3-F1
#
_entry.id   AF-A0A3D5AAS3-F1
#
_cell.length_a   1.000
_cell.length_b   1.000
_cell.length_c   1.000
_cell.angle_alpha   90.00
_cell.angle_beta   90.00
_cell.angle_gamma   90.00
#
_symmetry.space_group_name_H-M   'P 1'
#
loop_
_entity.id
_entity.type
_entity.pdbx_description
1 polymer ?
#
loop_
_entity_poly.entity_id
_entity_poly.type
_entity_poly.pdbx_seq_one_letter_code
_entity_poly.pdbx_strand_id
1 'polypeptide(L)'
;MSKIKLIEQMQEIMAQYVQEQLQEDLKHYPIEVLLNEIIQRFPLQKHSDDIHALLKQLTDITVRYLNIPGVMINEVPEHVDTKWVMQTLGITSSTFYRSVNKILLFPVITIGSRPYYLKSDVIFLFNRSRGKGPYIFGKFARIARKQQ
;
A
#
# COMPACT_ATOMS: atom_id res chain seq x y z
N MET A 1 -45.53 14.05 33.82
CA MET A 1 -44.34 14.11 32.92
C MET A 1 -44.05 15.57 32.59
N SER A 2 -42.79 16.00 32.66
CA SER A 2 -42.40 17.37 32.28
C SER A 2 -42.45 17.50 30.75
N LYS A 3 -42.90 18.65 30.21
CA LYS A 3 -42.93 18.93 28.77
C LYS A 3 -41.59 18.70 28.09
N ILE A 4 -40.49 18.95 28.82
CA ILE A 4 -39.11 18.75 28.36
C ILE A 4 -38.83 17.26 28.07
N LYS A 5 -39.21 16.37 29.00
CA LYS A 5 -39.05 14.91 28.80
C LYS A 5 -39.87 14.38 27.63
N LEU A 6 -41.01 15.00 27.35
CA LEU A 6 -41.88 14.58 26.23
C LEU A 6 -41.27 15.02 24.88
N ILE A 7 -40.63 16.17 24.84
CA ILE A 7 -39.88 16.65 23.66
C ILE A 7 -38.67 15.76 23.41
N GLU A 8 -37.91 15.41 24.44
CA GLU A 8 -36.75 14.50 24.33
C GLU A 8 -37.17 13.13 23.80
N GLN A 9 -38.25 12.55 24.34
CA GLN A 9 -38.78 11.27 23.86
C GLN A 9 -39.27 11.35 22.41
N MET A 10 -39.91 12.44 22.00
CA MET A 10 -40.31 12.63 20.60
C MET A 10 -39.09 12.76 19.68
N GLN A 11 -38.03 13.43 20.11
CA GLN A 11 -36.80 13.56 19.34
C GLN A 11 -36.11 12.20 19.16
N GLU A 12 -36.04 11.39 20.21
CA GLU A 12 -35.50 10.02 20.13
C GLU A 12 -36.31 9.15 19.17
N ILE A 13 -37.64 9.16 19.28
CA ILE A 13 -38.51 8.38 18.39
C ILE A 13 -38.36 8.84 16.93
N MET A 14 -38.31 10.16 16.67
CA MET A 14 -38.10 10.66 15.31
C MET A 14 -36.72 10.31 14.77
N ALA A 15 -35.66 10.40 15.58
CA ALA A 15 -34.31 10.01 15.16
C ALA A 15 -34.25 8.53 14.80
N GLN A 16 -34.88 7.68 15.61
CA GLN A 16 -34.94 6.24 15.38
C GLN A 16 -35.74 5.89 14.13
N TYR A 17 -36.89 6.54 13.91
CA TYR A 17 -37.70 6.38 12.69
C TYR A 17 -36.96 6.84 11.43
N VAL A 18 -36.29 8.00 11.49
CA VAL A 18 -35.48 8.52 10.38
C VAL A 18 -34.33 7.56 10.05
N GLN A 19 -33.70 6.96 11.06
CA GLN A 19 -32.59 6.03 10.88
C GLN A 19 -33.04 4.70 10.28
N GLU A 20 -34.17 4.15 10.72
CA GLU A 20 -34.75 2.92 10.16
C GLU A 20 -35.20 3.12 8.71
N GLN A 21 -35.88 4.23 8.43
CA GLN A 21 -36.33 4.58 7.09
C GLN A 21 -35.15 4.84 6.13
N LEU A 22 -34.14 5.59 6.58
CA LEU A 22 -32.90 5.81 5.81
C LEU A 22 -32.18 4.50 5.52
N GLN A 23 -32.11 3.57 6.48
CA GLN A 23 -31.44 2.29 6.25
C GLN A 23 -32.18 1.42 5.22
N GLU A 24 -33.51 1.43 5.22
CA GLU A 24 -34.29 0.76 4.17
C GLU A 24 -34.12 1.44 2.81
N ASP A 25 -34.20 2.77 2.74
CA ASP A 25 -34.02 3.50 1.49
C ASP A 25 -32.60 3.33 0.92
N LEU A 26 -31.58 3.28 1.78
CA LEU A 26 -30.18 3.07 1.40
C LEU A 26 -29.88 1.63 0.95
N LYS A 27 -30.65 0.61 1.38
CA LYS A 27 -30.51 -0.77 0.85
C LYS A 27 -30.93 -0.89 -0.61
N HIS A 28 -31.87 -0.05 -1.03
CA HIS A 28 -32.44 -0.07 -2.38
C HIS A 28 -31.77 0.92 -3.33
N TYR A 29 -30.93 1.81 -2.80
CA TYR A 29 -30.14 2.74 -3.59
C TYR A 29 -28.84 2.06 -4.06
N PRO A 30 -28.57 1.98 -5.37
CA PRO A 30 -27.32 1.46 -5.87
C PRO A 30 -26.17 2.32 -5.33
N ILE A 31 -25.12 1.68 -4.82
CA ILE A 31 -23.93 2.35 -4.25
C ILE A 31 -23.35 3.34 -5.28
N GLU A 32 -23.46 3.02 -6.57
CA GLU A 32 -23.02 3.84 -7.69
C GLU A 32 -23.75 5.19 -7.75
N VAL A 33 -25.05 5.22 -7.42
CA VAL A 33 -25.84 6.46 -7.44
C VAL A 33 -25.48 7.34 -6.23
N LEU A 34 -25.26 6.72 -5.06
CA LEU A 34 -24.81 7.44 -3.87
C LEU A 34 -23.41 8.04 -4.07
N LEU A 35 -22.48 7.28 -4.66
CA LEU A 35 -21.14 7.78 -4.99
C LEU A 35 -21.20 8.92 -6.01
N ASN A 36 -22.04 8.79 -7.04
CA ASN A 36 -22.22 9.85 -8.03
C ASN A 36 -22.82 11.13 -7.42
N GLU A 37 -23.83 11.01 -6.56
CA GLU A 37 -24.39 12.16 -5.83
C GLU A 37 -23.34 12.82 -4.92
N ILE A 38 -22.51 12.04 -4.21
CA ILE A 38 -21.42 12.58 -3.38
C ILE A 38 -20.40 13.32 -4.23
N ILE A 39 -19.98 12.76 -5.37
CA ILE A 39 -19.02 13.40 -6.29
C ILE A 39 -19.60 14.69 -6.88
N GLN A 40 -20.91 14.70 -7.19
CA GLN A 40 -21.59 15.88 -7.73
C GLN A 40 -21.77 16.99 -6.69
N ARG A 41 -22.06 16.63 -5.43
CA ARG A 41 -22.23 17.61 -4.33
C ARG A 41 -20.90 18.16 -3.82
N PHE A 42 -19.82 17.39 -3.96
CA PHE A 42 -18.46 17.79 -3.58
C PHE A 42 -17.55 17.77 -4.81
N PRO A 43 -17.71 18.71 -5.77
CA PRO A 43 -16.80 18.80 -6.89
C PRO A 43 -15.38 19.01 -6.36
N LEU A 44 -14.44 18.17 -6.81
CA LEU A 44 -13.03 18.12 -6.39
C LEU A 44 -12.21 19.37 -6.76
N GLN A 45 -12.85 20.54 -6.86
CA GLN A 45 -12.20 21.80 -7.17
C GLN A 45 -12.23 22.73 -5.93
N LYS A 46 -11.02 23.01 -5.43
CA LYS A 46 -10.63 24.18 -4.60
C LYS A 46 -10.88 24.22 -3.09
N HIS A 47 -10.98 23.08 -2.39
CA HIS A 47 -10.78 23.05 -0.93
C HIS A 47 -9.56 22.19 -0.56
N SER A 48 -8.40 22.59 -1.07
CA SER A 48 -7.10 21.94 -0.80
C SER A 48 -6.88 21.73 0.70
N ASP A 49 -7.03 22.78 1.50
CA ASP A 49 -6.48 22.77 2.86
C ASP A 49 -7.46 22.17 3.87
N ASP A 50 -8.77 22.43 3.70
CA ASP A 50 -9.81 21.88 4.56
C ASP A 50 -10.01 20.38 4.32
N ILE A 51 -9.96 19.91 3.06
CA ILE A 51 -10.05 18.48 2.76
C ILE A 51 -8.81 17.76 3.28
N HIS A 52 -7.62 18.36 3.20
CA HIS A 52 -6.42 17.76 3.81
C HIS A 52 -6.52 17.68 5.33
N ALA A 53 -7.08 18.70 5.99
CA ALA A 53 -7.30 18.67 7.44
C ALA A 53 -8.32 17.61 7.84
N LEU A 54 -9.40 17.46 7.07
CA LEU A 54 -10.48 16.49 7.31
C LEU A 54 -10.01 15.06 7.01
N LEU A 55 -9.26 14.86 5.93
CA LEU A 55 -8.58 13.59 5.63
C LEU A 55 -7.57 13.25 6.72
N LYS A 56 -6.80 14.23 7.22
CA LYS A 56 -5.85 14.02 8.32
C LYS A 56 -6.58 13.59 9.60
N GLN A 57 -7.68 14.25 9.97
CA GLN A 57 -8.49 13.85 11.13
C GLN A 57 -9.09 12.45 10.95
N LEU A 58 -9.64 12.14 9.77
CA LEU A 58 -10.14 10.80 9.46
C LEU A 58 -9.02 9.74 9.54
N THR A 59 -7.82 10.03 9.03
CA THR A 59 -6.68 9.13 9.16
C THR A 59 -6.23 8.96 10.61
N ASP A 60 -6.22 10.03 11.42
CA ASP A 60 -5.80 9.96 12.81
C ASP A 60 -6.77 9.14 13.67
N ILE A 61 -8.08 9.28 13.40
CA ILE A 61 -9.13 8.49 14.03
C ILE A 61 -9.01 7.03 13.60
N THR A 62 -8.93 6.77 12.29
CA THR A 62 -8.86 5.40 11.77
C THR A 62 -7.58 4.68 12.19
N VAL A 63 -6.43 5.35 12.28
CA VAL A 63 -5.16 4.78 12.76
C VAL A 63 -5.27 4.37 14.24
N ARG A 64 -5.92 5.19 15.08
CA ARG A 64 -6.14 4.85 16.51
C ARG A 64 -7.13 3.69 16.70
N TYR A 65 -8.19 3.65 15.90
CA TYR A 65 -9.24 2.63 16.04
C TYR A 65 -8.89 1.31 15.39
N LEU A 66 -8.19 1.32 14.25
CA LEU A 66 -7.93 0.10 13.50
C LEU A 66 -6.68 -0.64 13.98
N ASN A 67 -5.82 -0.02 14.81
CA ASN A 67 -4.58 -0.60 15.36
C ASN A 67 -3.87 -1.51 14.33
N ILE A 68 -3.81 -1.06 13.07
CA ILE A 68 -3.37 -1.88 11.95
C ILE A 68 -1.86 -1.99 12.09
N PRO A 69 -1.32 -3.19 12.38
CA PRO A 69 0.12 -3.36 12.36
C PRO A 69 0.58 -3.27 10.90
N GLY A 70 1.06 -2.10 10.47
CA GLY A 70 1.89 -2.01 9.26
C GLY A 70 1.53 -0.99 8.18
N VAL A 71 0.89 0.15 8.46
CA VAL A 71 0.99 1.28 7.51
C VAL A 71 2.36 1.94 7.70
N MET A 72 3.36 1.37 7.03
CA MET A 72 4.73 1.88 6.98
C MET A 72 4.73 3.27 6.32
N ILE A 73 4.98 4.28 7.13
CA ILE A 73 5.19 5.67 6.73
C ILE A 73 6.45 5.72 5.87
N ASN A 74 6.33 6.03 4.57
CA ASN A 74 7.38 6.51 3.65
C ASN A 74 8.84 6.29 4.10
N GLU A 75 9.27 5.05 4.33
CA GLU A 75 10.68 4.77 4.54
C GLU A 75 11.38 4.86 3.19
N VAL A 76 12.41 5.71 3.11
CA VAL A 76 13.26 5.81 1.92
C VAL A 76 13.72 4.39 1.56
N PRO A 77 13.50 3.92 0.32
CA PRO A 77 13.86 2.57 -0.06
C PRO A 77 15.33 2.29 0.25
N GLU A 78 15.61 1.24 1.02
CA GLU A 78 16.97 0.89 1.39
C GLU A 78 17.71 0.33 0.18
N HIS A 79 18.89 0.87 -0.09
CA HIS A 79 19.76 0.46 -1.20
C HIS A 79 20.96 -0.32 -0.67
N VAL A 80 21.39 -1.33 -1.42
CA VAL A 80 22.49 -2.22 -1.05
C VAL A 80 23.54 -2.28 -2.16
N ASP A 81 24.79 -2.46 -1.76
CA ASP A 81 25.91 -2.59 -2.69
C ASP A 81 26.06 -4.02 -3.23
N THR A 82 26.90 -4.19 -4.24
CA THR A 82 27.16 -5.51 -4.84
C THR A 82 27.70 -6.53 -3.84
N LYS A 83 28.50 -6.09 -2.85
CA LYS A 83 29.10 -6.98 -1.85
C LYS A 83 28.01 -7.61 -0.98
N TRP A 84 27.08 -6.79 -0.50
CA TRP A 84 25.92 -7.22 0.26
C TRP A 84 25.05 -8.18 -0.56
N VAL A 85 24.79 -7.86 -1.83
CA VAL A 85 24.02 -8.76 -2.72
C VAL A 85 24.67 -10.15 -2.83
N MET A 86 25.98 -10.20 -3.07
CA MET A 86 26.72 -11.46 -3.18
C MET A 86 26.68 -12.28 -1.88
N GLN A 87 26.83 -11.61 -0.73
CA GLN A 87 26.76 -12.24 0.59
C GLN A 87 25.37 -12.79 0.88
N THR A 88 24.33 -11.99 0.64
CA THR A 88 22.93 -12.38 0.88
C THR A 88 22.51 -13.56 0.00
N LEU A 89 22.90 -13.55 -1.28
CA LEU A 89 22.58 -14.64 -2.20
C LEU A 89 23.50 -15.86 -2.07
N GLY A 90 24.60 -15.76 -1.30
CA GLY A 90 25.58 -16.83 -1.14
C GLY A 90 26.29 -17.19 -2.45
N ILE A 91 26.60 -16.20 -3.28
CA ILE A 91 27.20 -16.40 -4.61
C ILE A 91 28.56 -15.73 -4.77
N THR A 92 29.38 -16.29 -5.65
CA THR A 92 30.67 -15.71 -6.03
C THR A 92 30.49 -14.53 -7.00
N SER A 93 31.50 -13.66 -7.08
CA SER A 93 31.50 -12.52 -8.01
C SER A 93 31.31 -12.93 -9.46
N SER A 94 31.96 -14.00 -9.91
CA SER A 94 31.80 -14.55 -11.26
C SER A 94 30.35 -14.96 -11.55
N THR A 95 29.67 -15.55 -10.56
CA THR A 95 28.26 -15.96 -10.69
C THR A 95 27.35 -14.74 -10.75
N PHE A 96 27.62 -13.73 -9.91
CA PHE A 96 26.88 -12.48 -9.90
C PHE A 96 26.92 -11.78 -11.26
N TYR A 97 28.11 -11.50 -11.80
CA TYR A 97 28.23 -10.78 -13.06
C TYR A 97 27.74 -11.58 -14.29
N ARG A 98 27.82 -12.91 -14.25
CA ARG A 98 27.40 -13.78 -15.36
C ARG A 98 25.89 -13.99 -15.42
N SER A 99 25.23 -14.09 -14.27
CA SER A 99 23.86 -14.60 -14.17
C SER A 99 22.88 -13.65 -13.48
N VAL A 100 23.36 -12.72 -12.66
CA VAL A 100 22.49 -11.86 -11.84
C VAL A 100 22.50 -10.43 -12.35
N ASN A 101 23.68 -9.83 -12.51
CA ASN A 101 23.83 -8.43 -12.90
C ASN A 101 23.19 -8.15 -14.25
N LYS A 102 22.31 -7.14 -14.30
CA LYS A 102 21.58 -6.69 -15.50
C LYS A 102 20.75 -7.80 -16.18
N ILE A 103 20.43 -8.86 -15.45
CA ILE A 103 19.62 -9.99 -15.96
C ILE A 103 18.50 -10.31 -14.97
N LEU A 104 18.87 -10.60 -13.73
CA LEU A 104 17.93 -10.91 -12.64
C LEU A 104 17.76 -9.74 -11.68
N LEU A 105 18.82 -8.93 -11.52
CA LEU A 105 18.79 -7.69 -10.76
C LEU A 105 19.29 -6.54 -11.63
N PHE A 106 18.58 -5.42 -11.57
CA PHE A 106 18.92 -4.21 -12.30
C PHE A 106 19.35 -3.13 -11.29
N PRO A 107 20.48 -2.44 -11.53
CA PRO A 107 20.91 -1.37 -10.63
C PRO A 107 19.91 -0.20 -10.71
N VAL A 108 19.52 0.31 -9.55
CA VAL A 108 18.58 1.44 -9.43
C VAL A 108 19.34 2.77 -9.52
N ILE A 109 20.49 2.82 -8.86
CA ILE A 109 21.37 3.99 -8.86
C ILE A 109 22.83 3.54 -8.99
N THR A 110 23.67 4.42 -9.53
CA THR A 110 25.11 4.25 -9.58
C THR A 110 25.79 5.43 -8.92
N ILE A 111 26.74 5.18 -8.01
CA ILE A 111 27.59 6.22 -7.42
C ILE A 111 29.00 6.00 -7.97
N GLY A 112 29.41 6.88 -8.89
CA GLY A 112 30.56 6.64 -9.75
C GLY A 112 30.37 5.37 -10.58
N SER A 113 31.33 4.44 -10.55
CA SER A 113 31.22 3.15 -11.24
C SER A 113 30.56 2.04 -10.41
N ARG A 114 30.09 2.35 -9.19
CA ARG A 114 29.53 1.35 -8.26
C ARG A 114 28.01 1.29 -8.37
N PRO A 115 27.43 0.14 -8.79
CA PRO A 115 25.99 -0.04 -8.84
C PRO A 115 25.40 -0.36 -7.47
N TYR A 116 24.23 0.20 -7.20
CA TYR A 116 23.41 -0.07 -6.03
C TYR A 116 22.05 -0.65 -6.44
N TYR A 117 21.55 -1.56 -5.64
CA TYR A 117 20.34 -2.34 -5.90
C TYR A 117 19.32 -2.10 -4.79
N LEU A 118 18.04 -2.22 -5.11
CA LEU A 118 17.00 -2.10 -4.09
C LEU A 118 17.02 -3.34 -3.19
N LYS A 119 16.99 -3.14 -1.87
CA LYS A 119 17.06 -4.25 -0.91
C LYS A 119 15.90 -5.21 -1.06
N SER A 120 14.69 -4.72 -1.36
CA SER A 120 13.51 -5.56 -1.54
C SER A 120 13.65 -6.52 -2.73
N ASP A 121 14.21 -6.08 -3.85
CA ASP A 121 14.44 -6.91 -5.04
C ASP A 121 15.43 -8.04 -4.75
N VAL A 122 16.47 -7.73 -3.99
CA VAL A 122 17.48 -8.71 -3.57
C VAL A 122 16.87 -9.74 -2.63
N ILE A 123 16.05 -9.31 -1.67
CA ILE A 123 15.31 -10.20 -0.77
C ILE A 123 14.32 -11.06 -1.54
N PHE A 124 13.60 -10.48 -2.51
CA PHE A 124 12.69 -11.22 -3.37
C PHE A 124 13.41 -12.33 -4.14
N LEU A 125 14.55 -11.99 -4.75
CA LEU A 125 15.38 -12.96 -5.46
C LEU A 125 15.94 -14.04 -4.52
N PHE A 126 16.39 -13.65 -3.33
CA PHE A 126 16.84 -14.57 -2.28
C PHE A 126 15.74 -15.57 -1.93
N ASN A 127 14.54 -15.09 -1.59
CA ASN A 127 13.39 -15.92 -1.24
C ASN A 127 13.02 -16.89 -2.35
N ARG A 128 13.06 -16.45 -3.61
CA ARG A 128 12.81 -17.30 -4.79
C ARG A 128 13.85 -18.42 -4.96
N SER A 129 15.09 -18.15 -4.56
CA SER A 129 16.25 -19.05 -4.68
C SER A 129 16.52 -19.92 -3.45
N ARG A 130 15.82 -19.67 -2.34
CA ARG A 130 16.04 -20.34 -1.05
C ARG A 130 15.99 -21.87 -1.19
N GLY A 131 17.01 -22.54 -0.65
CA GLY A 131 17.13 -24.01 -0.67
C GLY A 131 17.58 -24.64 -2.01
N LYS A 132 17.82 -23.84 -3.06
CA LYS A 132 18.18 -24.36 -4.40
C LYS A 132 19.66 -24.21 -4.76
N GLY A 133 20.45 -23.57 -3.90
CA GLY A 133 21.90 -23.36 -4.10
C GLY A 133 22.28 -22.42 -5.26
N PRO A 134 23.57 -22.08 -5.43
CA PRO A 134 24.03 -21.05 -6.36
C PRO A 134 23.78 -21.33 -7.85
N TYR A 135 23.70 -22.59 -8.27
CA TYR A 135 23.51 -22.93 -9.69
C TYR A 135 22.14 -22.49 -10.22
N ILE A 136 21.15 -22.27 -9.34
CA ILE A 136 19.79 -21.90 -9.73
C ILE A 136 19.74 -20.56 -10.46
N PHE A 137 20.64 -19.63 -10.12
CA PHE A 137 20.70 -18.31 -10.75
C PHE A 137 21.06 -18.42 -12.23
N GLY A 138 21.90 -19.38 -12.62
CA GLY A 138 22.17 -19.66 -14.04
C GLY A 138 20.93 -20.15 -14.79
N LYS A 139 20.10 -20.98 -14.14
CA LYS A 139 18.82 -21.45 -14.71
C LYS A 139 17.83 -20.29 -14.87
N PHE A 140 17.70 -19.45 -13.85
CA PHE A 140 16.84 -18.26 -13.90
C PHE A 140 17.29 -17.28 -14.97
N ALA A 141 18.60 -17.00 -15.06
CA ALA A 141 19.16 -16.12 -16.09
C ALA A 141 18.85 -16.61 -17.51
N ARG A 142 18.93 -17.93 -17.74
CA ARG A 142 18.59 -18.52 -19.03
C ARG A 142 17.11 -18.37 -19.39
N ILE A 143 16.22 -18.45 -18.40
CA ILE A 143 14.78 -18.25 -18.60
C ILE A 143 14.50 -16.77 -18.90
N ALA A 144 15.07 -15.86 -18.11
CA ALA A 144 14.90 -14.42 -18.28
C ALA A 144 15.37 -13.94 -19.66
N ARG A 145 16.53 -14.41 -20.14
CA ARG A 145 17.04 -14.08 -21.49
C ARG A 145 16.19 -14.59 -22.65
N LYS A 146 15.35 -15.60 -22.44
CA LYS A 146 14.44 -16.12 -23.49
C LYS A 146 13.13 -15.33 -23.57
N GLN A 147 12.82 -14.55 -22.53
CA GLN A 147 11.60 -13.77 -22.41
C GLN A 147 11.80 -12.28 -22.76
N GLN A 148 13.06 -11.88 -23.00
CA GLN A 148 13.45 -10.59 -23.56
C GLN A 148 13.62 -10.74 -25.07
#